data_AF-D8JBK7-F1
#
_entry.id   AF-D8JBK7-F1
#
_cell.length_a   1.000
_cell.length_b   1.000
_cell.length_c   1.000
_cell.angle_alpha   90.00
_cell.angle_beta   90.00
_cell.angle_gamma   90.00
#
_symmetry.space_group_name_H-M   'P 1'
#
loop_
_entity.id
_entity.type
_entity.pdbx_description
1 polymer ?
#
loop_
_entity_poly.entity_id
_entity_poly.type
_entity_poly.pdbx_seq_one_letter_code
_entity_poly.pdbx_strand_id
1 'polypeptide(L)'
;MSEVPAAFVQRISEAAFLVDDPKFQLKTLTSIPGIGPATATVVLTFHDPMNYAVGDRYMIAVLFGEDRTLRLSDYSRIFTALCERNPGGFDLRTVEKAYYQQYRVTHDIGRW
;
A
#
# COMPACT_ATOMS: atom_id res chain seq x y z
N MET A 1 15.17 16.10 14.45
CA MET A 1 13.79 15.55 14.29
C MET A 1 13.24 15.35 15.69
N SER A 2 12.09 15.94 16.00
CA SER A 2 11.38 15.64 17.26
C SER A 2 10.80 14.24 17.18
N GLU A 3 11.00 13.43 18.21
CA GLU A 3 10.42 12.09 18.30
C GLU A 3 8.89 12.18 18.32
N VAL A 4 8.21 11.39 17.49
CA VAL A 4 6.75 11.31 17.49
C VAL A 4 6.33 10.49 18.71
N PRO A 5 5.48 11.01 19.63
CA PRO A 5 5.11 10.27 20.82
C PRO A 5 4.41 8.95 20.49
N ALA A 6 4.79 7.86 21.15
CA ALA A 6 4.20 6.53 20.93
C ALA A 6 2.67 6.53 21.13
N ALA A 7 2.17 7.26 22.13
CA ALA A 7 0.73 7.41 22.37
C ALA A 7 -0.01 8.13 21.22
N PHE A 8 0.66 9.01 20.49
CA PHE A 8 0.09 9.63 19.29
C PHE A 8 -0.01 8.61 18.15
N VAL A 9 1.06 7.88 17.88
CA VAL A 9 1.07 6.80 16.86
C VAL A 9 -0.05 5.80 17.15
N GLN A 10 -0.14 5.32 18.39
CA GLN A 10 -1.17 4.37 18.82
C GLN A 10 -2.59 4.89 18.55
N ARG A 11 -2.92 6.11 18.99
CA ARG A 11 -4.26 6.69 18.81
C ARG A 11 -4.64 6.86 17.34
N ILE A 12 -3.69 7.27 16.49
CA ILE A 12 -3.93 7.42 15.05
C ILE A 12 -4.12 6.06 14.39
N SER A 13 -3.32 5.06 14.76
CA SER A 13 -3.49 3.68 14.29
C SER A 13 -4.86 3.12 14.70
N GLU A 14 -5.24 3.23 15.96
CA GLU A 14 -6.56 2.80 16.45
C GLU A 14 -7.69 3.50 15.68
N ALA A 15 -7.61 4.83 15.52
CA ALA A 15 -8.61 5.59 14.78
C ALA A 15 -8.72 5.18 13.30
N ALA A 16 -7.61 4.82 12.66
CA ALA A 16 -7.63 4.34 11.29
C ALA A 16 -8.45 3.04 11.17
N PHE A 17 -8.25 2.09 12.09
CA PHE A 17 -8.91 0.78 12.05
C PHE A 17 -10.36 0.77 12.60
N LEU A 18 -10.89 1.90 13.09
CA LEU A 18 -12.30 2.04 13.45
C LEU A 18 -13.22 2.23 12.22
N VAL A 19 -12.67 2.52 11.05
CA VAL A 19 -13.42 2.75 9.81
C VAL A 19 -13.06 1.69 8.78
N ASP A 20 -14.05 1.09 8.15
CA ASP A 20 -13.87 0.13 7.06
C ASP A 20 -13.95 0.82 5.68
N ASP A 21 -13.06 1.80 5.47
CA ASP A 21 -12.89 2.50 4.20
C ASP A 21 -11.39 2.76 3.99
N PRO A 22 -10.76 2.13 2.98
CA PRO A 22 -9.33 2.28 2.70
C PRO A 22 -8.89 3.73 2.49
N LYS A 23 -9.74 4.58 1.92
CA LYS A 23 -9.42 5.99 1.69
C LYS A 23 -9.31 6.75 3.01
N PHE A 24 -10.23 6.52 3.94
CA PHE A 24 -10.18 7.15 5.26
C PHE A 24 -9.05 6.59 6.11
N GLN A 25 -8.87 5.26 6.11
CA GLN A 25 -7.76 4.59 6.79
C GLN A 25 -6.40 5.15 6.35
N LEU A 26 -6.15 5.23 5.04
CA LEU A 26 -4.89 5.75 4.52
C LEU A 26 -4.70 7.23 4.88
N LYS A 27 -5.73 8.07 4.73
CA LYS A 27 -5.67 9.48 5.10
C LYS A 27 -5.32 9.64 6.58
N THR A 28 -5.93 8.86 7.45
CA THR A 28 -5.66 8.86 8.90
C THR A 28 -4.22 8.44 9.19
N LEU A 29 -3.77 7.32 8.63
CA LEU A 29 -2.38 6.83 8.82
C LEU A 29 -1.34 7.83 8.31
N THR A 30 -1.57 8.52 7.20
CA THR A 30 -0.66 9.55 6.68
C THR A 30 -0.58 10.82 7.54
N SER A 31 -1.43 10.94 8.57
CA SER A 31 -1.33 12.02 9.55
C SER A 31 -0.20 11.79 10.57
N ILE A 32 0.39 10.59 10.60
CA ILE A 32 1.58 10.30 11.41
C ILE A 32 2.82 10.89 10.71
N PRO A 33 3.60 11.78 11.36
CA PRO A 33 4.80 12.33 10.75
C PRO A 33 5.77 11.24 10.30
N GLY A 34 6.21 11.31 9.04
CA GLY A 34 7.08 10.30 8.43
C GLY A 34 6.35 9.16 7.71
N ILE A 35 5.02 9.07 7.84
CA ILE A 35 4.21 8.07 7.13
C ILE A 35 3.63 8.67 5.86
N GLY A 36 4.25 8.35 4.73
CA GLY A 36 3.71 8.67 3.40
C GLY A 36 2.65 7.66 2.93
N PRO A 37 1.98 7.92 1.79
CA PRO A 37 0.96 7.02 1.25
C PRO A 37 1.44 5.58 1.10
N ALA A 38 2.65 5.37 0.57
CA ALA A 38 3.19 4.03 0.39
C ALA A 38 3.32 3.27 1.71
N THR A 39 3.94 3.89 2.73
CA THR A 39 4.06 3.29 4.07
C THR A 39 2.69 3.06 4.72
N ALA A 40 1.71 3.93 4.52
CA ALA A 40 0.35 3.72 5.01
C ALA A 40 -0.29 2.46 4.40
N THR A 41 -0.09 2.20 3.09
CA THR A 41 -0.58 0.95 2.46
C THR A 41 0.12 -0.29 3.01
N VAL A 42 1.40 -0.18 3.39
CA VAL A 42 2.12 -1.27 4.07
C VAL A 42 1.45 -1.59 5.41
N VAL A 43 1.14 -0.59 6.22
CA VAL A 43 0.46 -0.80 7.51
C VAL A 43 -0.87 -1.55 7.32
N LEU A 44 -1.70 -1.13 6.37
CA LEU A 44 -2.97 -1.81 6.08
C LEU A 44 -2.77 -3.25 5.58
N THR A 45 -1.79 -3.45 4.70
CA THR A 45 -1.47 -4.79 4.16
C THR A 45 -0.97 -5.75 5.23
N PHE A 46 -0.21 -5.27 6.22
CA PHE A 46 0.23 -6.11 7.33
C PHE A 46 -0.89 -6.41 8.32
N HIS A 47 -1.85 -5.49 8.47
CA HIS A 47 -3.04 -5.72 9.29
C HIS A 47 -3.97 -6.75 8.63
N ASP A 48 -4.24 -6.61 7.33
CA ASP A 48 -5.12 -7.50 6.58
C ASP A 48 -4.58 -7.73 5.15
N PRO A 49 -3.74 -8.75 4.95
CA PRO A 49 -3.16 -9.05 3.63
C PRO A 49 -4.20 -9.60 2.64
N MET A 50 -5.36 -10.06 3.13
CA MET A 50 -6.42 -10.58 2.27
C MET A 50 -7.04 -9.45 1.46
N ASN A 51 -7.29 -8.31 2.10
CA ASN A 51 -8.05 -7.20 1.52
C ASN A 51 -7.21 -5.94 1.23
N TYR A 52 -5.91 -5.94 1.51
CA TYR A 52 -5.03 -4.82 1.20
C TYR A 52 -3.75 -5.26 0.48
N ALA A 53 -3.18 -4.33 -0.27
CA ALA A 53 -1.94 -4.53 -1.01
C ALA A 53 -1.02 -3.31 -0.83
N VAL A 54 0.28 -3.51 -1.01
CA VAL A 54 1.23 -2.40 -0.97
C VAL A 54 1.09 -1.59 -2.25
N GLY A 55 0.82 -0.30 -2.11
CA GLY A 55 0.90 0.66 -3.20
C GLY A 55 2.24 1.39 -3.15
N ASP A 56 2.97 1.39 -4.24
CA ASP A 56 4.20 2.17 -4.39
C ASP A 56 4.43 2.57 -5.86
N ARG A 57 5.59 3.16 -6.16
CA ARG A 57 5.95 3.55 -7.53
C ARG A 57 5.99 2.36 -8.49
N TYR A 58 6.33 1.16 -8.01
CA TYR A 58 6.43 -0.02 -8.86
C TYR A 58 5.05 -0.54 -9.21
N MET A 59 4.09 -0.50 -8.27
CA MET A 59 2.70 -0.80 -8.60
C MET A 59 2.10 0.19 -9.59
N ILE A 60 2.43 1.48 -9.47
CA ILE A 60 2.02 2.50 -10.44
C ILE A 60 2.60 2.20 -11.83
N ALA A 61 3.89 1.86 -11.90
CA ALA A 61 4.56 1.51 -13.16
C ALA A 61 3.99 0.22 -13.78
N VAL A 62 3.82 -0.84 -12.99
CA VAL A 62 3.36 -2.14 -13.47
C VAL A 62 1.90 -2.11 -13.92
N LEU A 63 1.03 -1.47 -13.14
CA LEU A 63 -0.41 -1.53 -13.37
C LEU A 63 -0.89 -0.48 -14.37
N PHE A 64 -0.20 0.66 -14.46
CA PHE A 64 -0.65 1.81 -15.25
C PHE A 64 0.38 2.34 -16.24
N GLY A 65 1.62 1.83 -16.25
CA GLY A 65 2.67 2.31 -17.15
C GLY A 65 3.17 3.73 -16.82
N GLU A 66 2.93 4.20 -15.59
CA GLU A 66 3.28 5.55 -15.15
C GLU A 66 4.55 5.48 -14.25
N ASP A 67 5.56 6.32 -14.47
CA ASP A 67 6.74 6.40 -13.59
C ASP A 67 6.63 7.60 -12.64
N ARG A 68 5.93 7.40 -11.52
CA ARG A 68 5.76 8.41 -10.48
C ARG A 68 5.46 7.78 -9.12
N THR A 69 5.57 8.59 -8.08
CA THR A 69 5.20 8.18 -6.72
C THR A 69 3.69 7.97 -6.56
N LEU A 70 3.33 7.08 -5.64
CA LEU A 70 1.96 6.84 -5.23
C LEU A 70 1.33 8.12 -4.64
N ARG A 71 0.15 8.49 -5.12
CA ARG A 71 -0.76 9.43 -4.46
C ARG A 71 -1.85 8.66 -3.74
N LEU A 72 -2.40 9.23 -2.65
CA LEU A 72 -3.51 8.61 -1.92
C LEU A 72 -4.70 8.25 -2.83
N SER A 73 -4.99 9.11 -3.82
CA SER A 73 -6.08 8.91 -4.78
C SER A 73 -5.86 7.73 -5.73
N ASP A 74 -4.63 7.24 -5.90
CA ASP A 74 -4.35 6.11 -6.78
C ASP A 74 -4.70 4.77 -6.15
N TYR A 75 -4.82 4.72 -4.81
CA TYR A 75 -4.94 3.44 -4.11
C TYR A 75 -6.19 2.66 -4.50
N SER A 76 -7.33 3.33 -4.73
CA SER A 76 -8.54 2.65 -5.21
C SER A 76 -8.34 2.04 -6.60
N ARG A 77 -7.61 2.72 -7.50
CA ARG A 77 -7.27 2.17 -8.82
C ARG A 77 -6.37 0.94 -8.70
N ILE A 78 -5.37 0.99 -7.81
CA ILE A 78 -4.47 -0.16 -7.55
C ILE A 78 -5.27 -1.35 -7.00
N PHE A 79 -6.13 -1.09 -6.02
CA PHE A 79 -6.97 -2.12 -5.42
C PHE A 79 -7.85 -2.81 -6.46
N THR A 80 -8.63 -2.04 -7.25
CA THR A 80 -9.45 -2.59 -8.34
C THR A 80 -8.61 -3.38 -9.32
N ALA A 81 -7.47 -2.82 -9.76
CA ALA A 81 -6.57 -3.44 -10.71
C ALA A 81 -6.03 -4.80 -10.23
N LEU A 82 -5.71 -4.95 -8.94
CA LEU A 82 -5.22 -6.19 -8.37
C LEU A 82 -6.34 -7.20 -8.15
N CYS A 83 -7.53 -6.77 -7.71
CA CYS A 83 -8.71 -7.61 -7.58
C CYS A 83 -9.11 -8.25 -8.91
N GLU A 84 -9.15 -7.46 -10.00
CA GLU A 84 -9.49 -7.95 -11.35
C GLU A 84 -8.45 -8.94 -11.90
N ARG A 85 -7.20 -8.83 -11.44
CA ARG A 85 -6.09 -9.70 -11.84
C ARG A 85 -5.87 -10.87 -10.88
N ASN A 86 -6.67 -10.98 -9.83
CA ASN A 86 -6.61 -12.09 -8.89
C ASN A 86 -7.40 -13.27 -9.48
N PRO A 87 -6.76 -14.42 -9.77
CA PRO A 87 -7.48 -15.59 -10.29
C PRO A 87 -8.42 -16.24 -9.26
N GLY A 88 -8.48 -15.70 -8.04
CA GLY A 88 -9.23 -16.23 -6.91
C GLY A 88 -8.35 -17.12 -6.03
N GLY A 89 -8.65 -17.17 -4.74
CA GLY A 89 -7.95 -18.02 -3.78
C GLY A 89 -6.59 -17.49 -3.29
N PHE A 90 -6.13 -16.34 -3.77
CA PHE A 90 -4.93 -15.66 -3.27
C PHE A 90 -5.31 -14.39 -2.50
N ASP A 91 -4.59 -14.10 -1.43
CA ASP A 91 -4.62 -12.81 -0.77
C ASP A 91 -4.06 -11.71 -1.70
N LEU A 92 -4.56 -10.47 -1.57
CA LEU A 92 -4.14 -9.39 -2.46
C LEU A 92 -2.65 -9.05 -2.34
N ARG A 93 -2.04 -9.26 -1.17
CA ARG A 93 -0.60 -9.11 -0.98
C ARG A 93 0.20 -10.12 -1.81
N THR A 94 -0.26 -11.35 -1.96
CA THR A 94 0.39 -12.36 -2.82
C THR A 94 0.32 -11.96 -4.29
N VAL A 95 -0.83 -11.46 -4.74
CA VAL A 95 -1.01 -10.97 -6.12
C VAL A 95 -0.09 -9.78 -6.40
N GLU A 96 -0.07 -8.78 -5.50
CA GLU A 96 0.82 -7.62 -5.61
C GLU A 96 2.30 -8.03 -5.65
N LYS A 97 2.72 -8.97 -4.79
CA LYS A 97 4.10 -9.47 -4.78
C LYS A 97 4.46 -10.13 -6.11
N ALA A 98 3.57 -10.89 -6.72
CA ALA A 98 3.82 -11.53 -8.00
C ALA A 98 4.10 -10.47 -9.09
N TYR A 99 3.30 -9.40 -9.16
CA TYR A 99 3.53 -8.28 -10.07
C TYR A 99 4.83 -7.54 -9.79
N TYR A 100 5.18 -7.34 -8.52
CA TYR A 100 6.47 -6.76 -8.16
C TYR A 100 7.65 -7.64 -8.58
N GLN A 101 7.58 -8.97 -8.39
CA GLN A 101 8.63 -9.88 -8.83
C GLN A 101 8.78 -9.87 -10.36
N GLN A 102 7.67 -9.84 -11.10
CA GLN A 102 7.71 -9.70 -12.55
C GLN A 102 8.41 -8.39 -12.95
N TYR A 103 8.06 -7.27 -12.32
CA TYR A 103 8.70 -5.98 -12.59
C TYR A 103 10.20 -6.02 -12.34
N ARG A 104 10.62 -6.60 -11.22
CA ARG A 104 12.05 -6.74 -10.87
C ARG A 104 12.83 -7.52 -11.91
N VAL A 105 12.28 -8.65 -12.39
CA VAL A 105 12.94 -9.47 -13.43
C VAL A 105 13.03 -8.70 -14.74
N THR A 106 11.95 -8.04 -15.16
CA THR A 106 11.92 -7.28 -16.43
C THR A 106 12.89 -6.10 -16.44
N HIS A 107 13.10 -5.43 -15.30
CA HIS A 107 13.91 -4.21 -15.21
C HIS A 107 15.26 -4.42 -14.51
N ASP A 108 15.63 -5.67 -14.22
CA ASP A 108 16.85 -6.06 -13.54
C ASP A 108 17.09 -5.35 -12.18
N ILE A 109 16.02 -5.19 -11.39
CA ILE A 109 16.06 -4.45 -10.12
C ILE A 109 16.37 -5.37 -8.93
N GLY A 110 17.37 -4.96 -8.14
CA GLY A 110 17.69 -5.58 -6.85
C GLY A 110 18.51 -6.86 -6.94
N ARG A 111 19.44 -6.94 -7.90
CA ARG A 111 20.64 -7.78 -7.79
C ARG A 111 21.62 -7.04 -6.89
N TRP A 112 21.66 -7.40 -5.62
CA TRP A 112 22.68 -6.95 -4.67
C TRP A 112 23.57 -8.14 -4.34
#